data_AF-X8CCV4-F1
#
_entry.id   AF-X8CCV4-F1
#
_cell.length_a   1.000
_cell.length_b   1.000
_cell.length_c   1.000
_cell.angle_alpha   90.00
_cell.angle_beta   90.00
_cell.angle_gamma   90.00
#
_symmetry.space_group_name_H-M   'P 1'
#
loop_
_entity.id
_entity.type
_entity.pdbx_description
1 polymer ?
#
loop_
_entity_poly.entity_id
_entity_poly.type
_entity_poly.pdbx_seq_one_letter_code
_entity_poly.pdbx_strand_id
1 'polypeptide(L)'
;MCRRAGLAARYFYESFTDKDEFVSCVFDWVVAELAATTQAAVATVPADEQTRAGIANIVRTITDDARVGRLLFSTQLADPVVVRKRAESSALFAMLSGQHVGNALQVPANDRIKAAAHFVVGGVGQTISAWLAGDVRLEPGELVDHLAALLDELAEPNLYRLTETRAEA
;
A
#
# COMPACT_ATOMS: atom_id res chain seq x y z
N MET A 1 22.91 -14.91 -1.39
CA MET A 1 21.90 -15.22 -0.35
C MET A 1 22.39 -16.35 0.54
N CYS A 2 22.61 -17.56 0.01
CA CYS A 2 23.08 -18.74 0.74
C CYS A 2 24.33 -18.51 1.61
N ARG A 3 25.36 -17.83 1.08
CA ARG A 3 26.57 -17.45 1.84
C ARG A 3 26.28 -16.56 3.06
N ARG A 4 25.32 -15.64 2.96
CA ARG A 4 24.92 -14.73 4.05
C ARG A 4 23.98 -15.41 5.05
N ALA A 5 23.21 -16.39 4.59
CA ALA A 5 22.34 -17.23 5.43
C ALA A 5 23.09 -18.42 6.06
N GLY A 6 24.37 -18.63 5.75
CA GLY A 6 25.15 -19.80 6.22
C GLY A 6 24.69 -21.13 5.63
N LEU A 7 23.90 -21.13 4.55
CA LEU A 7 23.32 -22.32 3.95
C LEU A 7 24.08 -22.74 2.69
N ALA A 8 24.18 -24.05 2.47
CA ALA A 8 24.61 -24.61 1.19
C ALA A 8 23.54 -24.38 0.11
N ALA A 9 23.96 -24.24 -1.16
CA ALA A 9 23.04 -23.99 -2.27
C ALA A 9 21.96 -25.08 -2.44
N ARG A 10 22.23 -26.31 -2.00
CA ARG A 10 21.24 -27.41 -2.01
C ARG A 10 19.97 -27.06 -1.24
N TYR A 11 20.09 -26.42 -0.06
CA TYR A 11 18.93 -26.08 0.77
C TYR A 11 18.05 -24.99 0.14
N PHE A 12 18.65 -24.14 -0.69
CA PHE A 12 17.90 -23.17 -1.47
C PHE A 12 17.00 -23.87 -2.48
N TYR A 13 17.56 -24.79 -3.27
CA TYR A 13 16.82 -25.51 -4.31
C TYR A 13 15.86 -26.58 -3.76
N GLU A 14 16.03 -27.01 -2.51
CA GLU A 14 15.03 -27.80 -1.79
C GLU A 14 13.78 -26.98 -1.41
N SER A 15 13.94 -25.67 -1.20
CA SER A 15 12.86 -24.79 -0.73
C SER A 15 12.24 -23.94 -1.85
N PHE A 16 12.99 -23.68 -2.93
CA PHE A 16 12.58 -22.83 -4.05
C PHE A 16 13.10 -23.40 -5.36
N THR A 17 12.24 -23.45 -6.36
CA THR A 17 12.55 -23.90 -7.72
C THR A 17 13.60 -22.99 -8.36
N ASP A 18 13.48 -21.67 -8.15
CA ASP A 18 14.41 -20.67 -8.68
C ASP A 18 14.45 -19.38 -7.84
N LYS A 19 15.20 -18.39 -8.32
CA LYS A 19 15.33 -17.07 -7.70
C LYS A 19 14.00 -16.31 -7.72
N ASP A 20 13.21 -16.45 -8.77
CA ASP A 20 11.99 -15.69 -8.99
C ASP A 20 10.89 -16.15 -8.02
N GLU A 21 10.78 -17.47 -7.78
CA GLU A 21 9.94 -18.03 -6.74
C GLU A 21 10.36 -17.53 -5.35
N PHE A 22 11.66 -17.56 -5.05
CA PHE A 22 12.18 -17.03 -3.79
C PHE A 22 11.84 -15.54 -3.61
N VAL A 23 12.06 -14.70 -4.63
CA VAL A 23 11.75 -13.27 -4.59
C VAL A 23 10.25 -13.04 -4.42
N SER A 24 9.42 -13.83 -5.11
CA SER A 24 7.96 -13.80 -4.96
C SER A 24 7.54 -14.10 -3.53
N CYS A 25 8.05 -15.17 -2.93
CA CYS A 25 7.71 -15.55 -1.55
C CYS A 25 8.17 -14.50 -0.54
N VAL A 26 9.36 -13.92 -0.71
CA VAL A 26 9.84 -12.82 0.15
C VAL A 26 8.93 -11.60 0.01
N PHE A 27 8.53 -11.24 -1.20
CA PHE A 27 7.62 -10.12 -1.43
C PHE A 27 6.27 -10.36 -0.74
N ASP A 28 5.68 -11.53 -0.95
CA ASP A 28 4.38 -11.89 -0.37
C ASP A 28 4.43 -11.90 1.16
N TRP A 29 5.52 -12.40 1.74
CA TRP A 29 5.74 -12.38 3.20
C TRP A 29 5.80 -10.95 3.74
N VAL A 30 6.58 -10.06 3.10
CA VAL A 30 6.71 -8.66 3.53
C VAL A 30 5.38 -7.92 3.42
N VAL A 31 4.61 -8.15 2.34
CA VAL A 31 3.27 -7.54 2.18
C VAL A 31 2.31 -8.05 3.25
N ALA A 32 2.30 -9.36 3.53
CA ALA A 32 1.42 -9.93 4.54
C ALA A 32 1.75 -9.39 5.94
N GLU A 33 3.03 -9.28 6.31
CA GLU A 33 3.46 -8.72 7.58
C GLU A 33 3.11 -7.22 7.70
N LEU A 34 3.35 -6.43 6.65
CA LEU A 34 2.97 -5.02 6.66
C LEU A 34 1.46 -4.85 6.76
N ALA A 35 0.67 -5.66 6.05
CA ALA A 35 -0.78 -5.63 6.14
C ALA A 35 -1.28 -6.00 7.54
N ALA A 36 -0.72 -7.04 8.16
CA ALA A 36 -1.10 -7.49 9.49
C ALA A 36 -0.77 -6.43 10.57
N THR A 37 0.44 -5.86 10.54
CA THR A 37 0.86 -4.82 11.49
C THR A 37 0.05 -3.52 11.31
N THR A 38 -0.28 -3.16 10.08
CA THR A 38 -1.11 -1.99 9.79
C THR A 38 -2.54 -2.19 10.30
N GLN A 39 -3.14 -3.36 10.06
CA GLN A 39 -4.45 -3.70 10.60
C GLN A 39 -4.47 -3.68 12.13
N ALA A 40 -3.42 -4.21 12.78
CA ALA A 40 -3.29 -4.17 14.23
C ALA A 40 -3.20 -2.73 14.76
N ALA A 41 -2.42 -1.87 14.12
CA ALA A 41 -2.30 -0.46 14.50
C ALA A 41 -3.65 0.26 14.37
N VAL A 42 -4.33 0.10 13.25
CA VAL A 42 -5.65 0.69 12.97
C VAL A 42 -6.71 0.21 13.96
N ALA A 43 -6.71 -1.08 14.35
CA ALA A 43 -7.70 -1.63 15.27
C ALA A 43 -7.59 -1.11 16.70
N THR A 44 -6.48 -0.45 17.06
CA THR A 44 -6.24 0.08 18.41
C THR A 44 -6.65 1.54 18.60
N VAL A 45 -7.12 2.21 17.54
CA VAL A 45 -7.46 3.65 17.57
C VAL A 45 -8.91 3.93 17.15
N PRO A 46 -9.49 5.07 17.57
CA PRO A 46 -10.79 5.55 17.09
C PRO A 46 -10.83 5.74 15.56
N ALA A 47 -12.03 5.71 14.97
CA ALA A 47 -12.24 5.74 13.53
C ALA A 47 -11.60 6.95 12.82
N ASP A 48 -11.63 8.12 13.44
CA ASP A 48 -11.04 9.37 12.97
C ASP A 48 -9.50 9.39 13.00
N GLU A 49 -8.87 8.47 13.72
CA GLU A 49 -7.41 8.34 13.78
C GLU A 49 -6.87 7.18 12.91
N GLN A 50 -7.75 6.33 12.37
CA GLN A 50 -7.37 5.11 11.66
C GLN A 50 -6.50 5.38 10.43
N THR A 51 -6.86 6.37 9.60
CA THR A 51 -6.08 6.78 8.42
C THR A 51 -4.63 7.09 8.82
N ARG A 52 -4.48 7.97 9.82
CA ARG A 52 -3.17 8.40 10.31
C ARG A 52 -2.39 7.23 10.92
N ALA A 53 -3.02 6.39 11.73
CA ALA A 53 -2.37 5.23 12.34
C ALA A 53 -1.86 4.23 11.29
N GLY A 54 -2.63 4.01 10.22
CA GLY A 54 -2.22 3.14 9.11
C GLY A 54 -0.99 3.67 8.39
N ILE A 55 -1.00 4.95 8.00
CA ILE A 55 0.14 5.60 7.34
C ILE A 55 1.36 5.64 8.27
N ALA A 56 1.16 5.95 9.56
CA ALA A 56 2.22 5.96 10.56
C ALA A 56 2.92 4.60 10.65
N ASN A 57 2.17 3.50 10.66
CA ASN A 57 2.77 2.17 10.68
C ASN A 57 3.60 1.88 9.42
N ILE A 58 3.13 2.28 8.24
CA ILE A 58 3.87 2.09 6.98
C ILE A 58 5.17 2.89 7.00
N VAL A 59 5.11 4.19 7.32
CA VAL A 59 6.30 5.07 7.35
C VAL A 59 7.30 4.61 8.40
N ARG A 60 6.83 4.21 9.59
CA ARG A 60 7.69 3.63 10.64
C ARG A 60 8.37 2.35 10.15
N THR A 61 7.63 1.41 9.56
CA THR A 61 8.20 0.16 9.02
C THR A 61 9.29 0.42 7.98
N ILE A 62 9.10 1.42 7.12
CA ILE A 62 10.10 1.83 6.13
C ILE A 62 11.33 2.47 6.78
N THR A 63 11.12 3.28 7.82
CA THR A 63 12.20 3.95 8.56
C THR A 63 13.03 2.93 9.36
N ASP A 64 12.38 1.96 9.98
CA ASP A 64 13.01 0.87 10.72
C ASP A 64 13.78 -0.08 9.79
N ASP A 65 13.27 -0.33 8.58
CA ASP A 65 13.95 -1.11 7.54
C ASP A 65 13.74 -0.54 6.13
N ALA A 66 14.71 0.25 5.68
CA ALA A 66 14.71 0.83 4.33
C ALA A 66 14.67 -0.22 3.20
N ARG A 67 14.99 -1.50 3.47
CA ARG A 67 14.86 -2.58 2.48
C ARG A 67 13.40 -2.87 2.17
N VAL A 68 12.50 -2.75 3.14
CA VAL A 68 11.06 -2.93 2.96
C VAL A 68 10.52 -1.82 2.06
N GLY A 69 10.84 -0.56 2.37
CA GLY A 69 10.45 0.57 1.52
C GLY A 69 10.96 0.44 0.08
N ARG A 70 12.22 0.04 -0.09
CA ARG A 70 12.77 -0.24 -1.42
C ARG A 70 12.09 -1.41 -2.13
N LEU A 71 11.73 -2.47 -1.42
CA LEU A 71 11.05 -3.63 -2.02
C LEU A 71 9.63 -3.28 -2.46
N LEU A 72 8.89 -2.50 -1.68
CA LEU A 72 7.48 -2.24 -1.93
C LEU A 72 7.22 -1.02 -2.83
N PHE A 73 8.01 0.04 -2.71
CA PHE A 73 7.66 1.34 -3.31
C PHE A 73 8.73 1.92 -4.26
N SER A 74 10.00 1.51 -4.17
CA SER A 74 11.05 2.14 -4.98
C SER A 74 10.95 1.81 -6.48
N THR A 75 10.88 2.83 -7.32
CA THR A 75 10.89 2.73 -8.78
C THR A 75 12.25 2.34 -9.38
N GLN A 76 13.32 2.39 -8.60
CA GLN A 76 14.68 2.04 -9.06
C GLN A 76 14.93 0.53 -9.12
N LEU A 77 14.10 -0.28 -8.46
CA LEU A 77 14.22 -1.73 -8.46
C LEU A 77 13.52 -2.33 -9.70
N ALA A 78 14.31 -2.76 -10.68
CA ALA A 78 13.83 -3.24 -11.98
C ALA A 78 13.69 -4.78 -12.08
N ASP A 79 13.58 -5.50 -10.96
CA ASP A 79 13.33 -6.95 -10.99
C ASP A 79 11.90 -7.23 -11.51
N PRO A 80 11.72 -7.98 -12.60
CA PRO A 80 10.40 -8.17 -13.22
C PRO A 80 9.35 -8.78 -12.28
N VAL A 81 9.77 -9.68 -11.39
CA VAL A 81 8.88 -10.32 -10.40
C VAL A 81 8.36 -9.27 -9.42
N VAL A 82 9.25 -8.43 -8.91
CA VAL A 82 8.89 -7.36 -7.96
C VAL A 82 7.98 -6.34 -8.63
N VAL A 83 8.28 -5.92 -9.86
CA VAL A 83 7.43 -4.97 -10.60
C VAL A 83 6.01 -5.51 -10.78
N ARG A 84 5.88 -6.78 -11.21
CA ARG A 84 4.58 -7.45 -11.35
C ARG A 84 3.84 -7.51 -10.01
N LYS A 85 4.52 -7.98 -8.95
CA LYS A 85 3.94 -8.13 -7.62
C LYS A 85 3.45 -6.81 -7.00
N ARG A 86 4.15 -5.70 -7.25
CA ARG A 86 3.68 -4.36 -6.84
C ARG A 86 2.41 -3.94 -7.56
N ALA A 87 2.34 -4.18 -8.88
CA ALA A 87 1.14 -3.87 -9.66
C ALA A 87 -0.07 -4.70 -9.17
N GLU A 88 0.13 -6.01 -8.97
CA GLU A 88 -0.88 -6.92 -8.43
C GLU A 88 -1.34 -6.49 -7.03
N SER A 89 -0.40 -6.18 -6.13
CA SER A 89 -0.71 -5.74 -4.77
C SER A 89 -1.43 -4.39 -4.74
N SER A 90 -1.00 -3.44 -5.56
CA SER A 90 -1.66 -2.12 -5.66
C SER A 90 -3.09 -2.26 -6.16
N ALA A 91 -3.33 -3.11 -7.16
CA ALA A 91 -4.67 -3.40 -7.64
C ALA A 91 -5.53 -4.09 -6.57
N LEU A 92 -4.97 -5.05 -5.83
CA LEU A 92 -5.64 -5.72 -4.71
C LEU A 92 -6.05 -4.73 -3.63
N PHE A 93 -5.13 -3.86 -3.18
CA PHE A 93 -5.42 -2.86 -2.16
C PHE A 93 -6.45 -1.83 -2.62
N ALA A 94 -6.43 -1.41 -3.89
CA ALA A 94 -7.46 -0.53 -4.44
C ALA A 94 -8.83 -1.20 -4.41
N MET A 95 -8.92 -2.47 -4.80
CA MET A 95 -10.16 -3.23 -4.75
C MET A 95 -10.70 -3.38 -3.32
N LEU A 96 -9.84 -3.73 -2.34
CA LEU A 96 -10.23 -3.82 -0.92
C LEU A 96 -10.65 -2.47 -0.34
N SER A 97 -9.95 -1.40 -0.67
CA SER A 97 -10.29 -0.04 -0.21
C SER A 97 -11.65 0.41 -0.76
N GLY A 98 -11.92 0.14 -2.05
CA GLY A 98 -13.22 0.42 -2.66
C GLY A 98 -14.36 -0.36 -2.02
N GLN A 99 -14.14 -1.63 -1.65
CA GLN A 99 -15.12 -2.43 -0.90
C GLN A 99 -15.39 -1.86 0.49
N HIS A 100 -14.34 -1.44 1.20
CA HIS A 100 -14.48 -0.82 2.52
C HIS A 100 -15.35 0.45 2.46
N VAL A 101 -15.08 1.34 1.51
CA VAL A 101 -15.87 2.57 1.30
C VAL A 101 -17.31 2.25 0.92
N GLY A 102 -17.54 1.32 -0.02
CA GLY A 102 -18.90 0.91 -0.41
C GLY A 102 -19.72 0.37 0.77
N ASN A 103 -19.10 -0.43 1.63
CA ASN A 103 -19.73 -0.96 2.84
C ASN A 103 -20.01 0.13 3.88
N ALA A 104 -19.06 1.03 4.11
CA ALA A 104 -19.20 2.13 5.07
C ALA A 104 -20.31 3.12 4.66
N LEU A 105 -20.39 3.45 3.37
CA LEU A 105 -21.38 4.39 2.82
C LEU A 105 -22.71 3.73 2.45
N GLN A 106 -22.81 2.39 2.52
CA GLN A 106 -23.99 1.62 2.06
C GLN A 106 -24.36 1.91 0.59
N VAL A 107 -23.35 2.18 -0.25
CA VAL A 107 -23.52 2.47 -1.68
C VAL A 107 -23.01 1.28 -2.50
N PRO A 108 -23.74 0.82 -3.54
CA PRO A 108 -23.25 -0.21 -4.44
C PRO A 108 -21.91 0.19 -5.07
N ALA A 109 -21.03 -0.81 -5.27
CA ALA A 109 -19.78 -0.60 -5.96
C ALA A 109 -20.03 0.06 -7.33
N ASN A 110 -19.40 1.20 -7.57
CA ASN A 110 -19.51 1.94 -8.82
C ASN A 110 -18.11 2.37 -9.29
N ASP A 111 -18.00 2.79 -10.55
CA ASP A 111 -16.70 3.11 -11.14
C ASP A 111 -16.05 4.36 -10.53
N ARG A 112 -16.81 5.26 -9.87
CA ARG A 112 -16.24 6.39 -9.12
C ARG A 112 -15.52 5.91 -7.85
N ILE A 113 -16.13 4.99 -7.10
CA ILE A 113 -15.50 4.38 -5.92
C ILE A 113 -14.23 3.63 -6.33
N LYS A 114 -14.27 2.86 -7.43
CA LYS A 114 -13.08 2.16 -7.95
C LYS A 114 -11.98 3.16 -8.35
N ALA A 115 -12.33 4.19 -9.12
CA ALA A 115 -11.38 5.19 -9.59
C ALA A 115 -10.70 5.91 -8.42
N ALA A 116 -11.45 6.30 -7.40
CA ALA A 116 -10.89 6.94 -6.21
C ALA A 116 -10.04 5.99 -5.37
N ALA A 117 -10.43 4.73 -5.22
CA ALA A 117 -9.60 3.75 -4.53
C ALA A 117 -8.26 3.52 -5.25
N HIS A 118 -8.27 3.47 -6.59
CA HIS A 118 -7.03 3.44 -7.38
C HIS A 118 -6.21 4.72 -7.23
N PHE A 119 -6.86 5.89 -7.22
CA PHE A 119 -6.19 7.18 -7.01
C PHE A 119 -5.52 7.26 -5.64
N VAL A 120 -6.22 6.88 -4.57
CA VAL A 120 -5.71 6.84 -3.20
C VAL A 120 -4.52 5.89 -3.08
N VAL A 121 -4.68 4.63 -3.48
CA VAL A 121 -3.60 3.64 -3.35
C VAL A 121 -2.40 4.00 -4.21
N GLY A 122 -2.64 4.45 -5.45
CA GLY A 122 -1.58 4.91 -6.36
C GLY A 122 -0.87 6.16 -5.84
N GLY A 123 -1.62 7.13 -5.33
CA GLY A 123 -1.11 8.40 -4.79
C GLY A 123 -0.25 8.20 -3.56
N VAL A 124 -0.70 7.37 -2.60
CA VAL A 124 0.10 6.98 -1.43
C VAL A 124 1.39 6.28 -1.87
N GLY A 125 1.27 5.26 -2.73
CA GLY A 125 2.43 4.50 -3.21
C GLY A 125 3.46 5.38 -3.93
N GLN A 126 3.01 6.31 -4.79
CA GLN A 126 3.89 7.25 -5.49
C GLN A 126 4.52 8.28 -4.55
N THR A 127 3.78 8.82 -3.59
CA THR A 127 4.31 9.79 -2.63
C THR A 127 5.42 9.17 -1.78
N ILE A 128 5.21 7.94 -1.29
CA ILE A 128 6.24 7.19 -0.57
C ILE A 128 7.45 6.90 -1.47
N SER A 129 7.22 6.58 -2.75
CA SER A 129 8.31 6.36 -3.71
C SER A 129 9.18 7.61 -3.90
N ALA A 130 8.54 8.78 -4.08
CA ALA A 130 9.22 10.05 -4.23
C ALA A 130 9.98 10.47 -2.95
N TRP A 131 9.42 10.16 -1.78
CA TRP A 131 10.10 10.34 -0.50
C TRP A 131 11.35 9.47 -0.37
N LEU A 132 11.26 8.19 -0.73
CA LEU A 132 12.40 7.26 -0.75
C LEU A 132 13.49 7.68 -1.77
N ALA A 133 13.10 8.36 -2.85
CA ALA A 133 14.02 8.90 -3.84
C ALA A 133 14.69 10.22 -3.39
N GLY A 134 14.17 10.87 -2.34
CA GLY A 134 14.64 12.18 -1.87
C GLY A 134 14.09 13.38 -2.66
N ASP A 135 13.11 13.14 -3.54
CA ASP A 135 12.40 14.18 -4.29
C ASP A 135 11.39 14.90 -3.38
N VAL A 136 10.72 14.13 -2.49
CA VAL A 136 9.94 14.68 -1.36
C VAL A 136 10.81 14.64 -0.12
N ARG A 137 11.00 15.78 0.54
CA ARG A 137 11.93 15.96 1.67
C ARG A 137 11.22 16.32 2.98
N LEU A 138 10.09 15.68 3.22
CA LEU A 138 9.39 15.76 4.50
C LEU A 138 10.06 14.84 5.52
N GLU A 139 10.09 15.26 6.78
CA GLU A 139 10.44 14.37 7.88
C GLU A 139 9.37 13.26 8.01
N PRO A 140 9.70 12.08 8.60
CA PRO A 140 8.76 10.96 8.67
C PRO A 140 7.39 11.32 9.27
N GLY A 141 7.37 12.13 10.34
CA GLY A 141 6.13 12.59 10.97
C GLY A 141 5.31 13.53 10.07
N GLU A 142 5.97 14.44 9.37
CA GLU A 142 5.33 15.38 8.45
C GLU A 142 4.71 14.65 7.25
N LEU A 143 5.40 13.62 6.73
CA LEU A 143 4.85 12.77 5.67
C LEU A 143 3.59 12.03 6.12
N VAL A 144 3.60 11.52 7.35
CA VAL A 144 2.43 10.84 7.94
C VAL A 144 1.26 11.80 8.04
N ASP A 145 1.47 12.96 8.63
CA ASP A 145 0.41 13.94 8.84
C ASP A 145 -0.13 14.46 7.50
N HIS A 146 0.74 14.69 6.50
CA HIS A 146 0.34 15.15 5.18
C HIS A 146 -0.49 14.11 4.41
N LEU A 147 -0.05 12.84 4.38
CA LEU A 147 -0.79 11.77 3.72
C LEU A 147 -2.12 11.49 4.41
N ALA A 148 -2.15 11.52 5.75
CA ALA A 148 -3.39 11.34 6.50
C ALA A 148 -4.42 12.42 6.14
N ALA A 149 -4.01 13.70 6.18
CA ALA A 149 -4.89 14.82 5.83
C ALA A 149 -5.44 14.70 4.40
N LEU A 150 -4.61 14.35 3.41
CA LEU A 150 -5.08 14.16 2.03
C LEU A 150 -6.10 13.03 1.91
N LEU A 151 -5.90 11.93 2.64
CA LEU A 151 -6.81 10.78 2.59
C LEU A 151 -8.14 11.07 3.29
N ASP A 152 -8.11 11.80 4.41
CA ASP A 152 -9.33 12.18 5.13
C ASP A 152 -10.19 13.15 4.28
N GLU A 153 -9.57 14.10 3.58
CA GLU A 153 -10.24 14.99 2.62
C GLU A 153 -10.84 14.18 1.44
N LEU A 154 -10.12 13.18 0.94
CA LEU A 154 -10.62 12.32 -0.13
C LEU A 154 -11.71 11.36 0.36
N ALA A 155 -11.81 11.07 1.65
CA ALA A 155 -12.88 10.24 2.21
C ALA A 155 -14.23 10.96 2.26
N GLU A 156 -14.28 12.27 1.95
CA GLU A 156 -15.53 13.04 1.99
C GLU A 156 -16.62 12.45 1.04
N PRO A 157 -17.81 12.13 1.58
CA PRO A 157 -18.89 11.49 0.81
C PRO A 157 -19.35 12.24 -0.43
N ASN A 158 -19.15 13.57 -0.46
CA ASN A 158 -19.55 14.42 -1.57
C ASN A 158 -18.84 14.07 -2.88
N LEU A 159 -17.63 13.50 -2.81
CA LEU A 159 -16.84 13.09 -3.97
C LEU A 159 -17.41 11.82 -4.66
N TYR A 160 -18.23 11.05 -3.94
CA TYR A 160 -18.72 9.74 -4.37
C TYR A 160 -20.20 9.70 -4.73
N ARG A 161 -20.96 10.75 -4.35
CA ARG A 161 -22.38 10.85 -4.70
C ARG A 161 -22.54 10.97 -6.21
N LEU A 162 -23.39 10.13 -6.78
CA LEU A 162 -23.95 10.37 -8.09
C LEU A 162 -24.77 11.65 -7.97
N THR A 163 -24.33 12.73 -8.61
CA THR A 163 -25.25 13.81 -8.96
C THR A 163 -26.33 13.10 -9.77
N GLU A 164 -27.55 13.01 -9.25
CA GLU A 164 -28.69 12.64 -10.07
C GLU A 164 -28.71 13.66 -11.19
N THR A 165 -28.23 13.26 -12.37
CA THR A 165 -28.48 14.00 -13.59
C THR A 165 -29.99 14.00 -13.69
N ARG A 166 -30.61 15.12 -13.31
CA ARG A 166 -32.01 15.39 -13.55
C ARG A 166 -32.19 15.19 -15.05
N ALA A 167 -32.76 14.05 -15.43
CA ALA A 167 -33.23 13.83 -16.78
C ALA A 167 -34.32 14.89 -16.98
N GLU A 168 -33.99 15.94 -17.70
CA GLU A 168 -34.93 16.94 -18.12
C GLU A 168 -35.01 17.00 -19.64
N ALA A 169 -36.24 16.69 -20.07
CA ALA A 169 -36.92 16.95 -21.33
C ALA A 169 -36.47 16.15 -22.57
#